data_AF-A0A416CHU4-F1
#
_entry.id   AF-A0A416CHU4-F1
#
_cell.length_a   1.000
_cell.length_b   1.000
_cell.length_c   1.000
_cell.angle_alpha   90.00
_cell.angle_beta   90.00
_cell.angle_gamma   90.00
#
_symmetry.space_group_name_H-M   'P 1'
#
loop_
_entity.id
_entity.type
_entity.pdbx_description
1 polymer ?
#
loop_
_entity_poly.entity_id
_entity_poly.type
_entity_poly.pdbx_seq_one_letter_code
_entity_poly.pdbx_strand_id
1 'polypeptide(L)'
;MKIRKIISAILTMSVMSACIIPIAKADGLYSEKFDMTKVKADKTDGVTKEVEVPDGDYTVTVTTGGKTETNANIYINGGERVRAYTLEAGKTQENEQPVVPKNGKITVQVKGDNPNVTEIDIEQLPTREKAEKPTIYIAGDSTAQTYNYTKVYPQTGWGQVFADYFNDDIIIENRAMGGRSSKSYDNDGRLDRILTEMHPGDYVFIQFGINDGAENKPERYISVEDYKKLITDKYIGEVEKRGGTPVLMTANAAAWWDEENNCFMESRKDYADPTREIAEETGCKFIDENKIVTDAWNSMSKNRVLSGYFVCEPLESKAYPSGTNDTTHMKAKGAKRVAKLIADAIPENVPELSKYLKGDETFTDIQGHWAENVIKTLAESDKISGVGDGKFNPDGTVTRAEFLKMAMDSFGIVGHAYRDGECLDATNDDWYCYYLQGALDKDIIPKEMIENCNVTKVTKTLAEATDDKKAVTTDVNVYTGKFDGDKPITREEMAAIAVRCKNYKMRRLTDWNNERRYPIFSFKDSDEIDEKYISDVVEAYNLNYIDGMEDGRFAPKENLTRAQAAVVMNNLK
;
A
#
# COMPACT_ATOMS: atom_id res chain seq x y z
N MET A 1 85.42 2.95 7.49
CA MET A 1 84.28 3.45 8.30
C MET A 1 83.07 2.57 8.02
N LYS A 2 82.59 1.84 9.05
CA LYS A 2 81.26 1.16 9.23
C LYS A 2 80.69 0.34 8.04
N ILE A 3 80.49 -0.98 8.03
CA ILE A 3 79.82 -1.99 8.89
C ILE A 3 78.82 -2.79 8.00
N ARG A 4 79.09 -4.10 7.88
CA ARG A 4 78.24 -5.32 7.70
C ARG A 4 76.74 -5.22 7.30
N LYS A 5 76.31 -6.15 6.43
CA LYS A 5 75.30 -7.24 6.64
C LYS A 5 75.09 -8.03 5.33
N ILE A 6 75.53 -9.28 5.20
CA ILE A 6 74.77 -10.54 5.41
C ILE A 6 73.39 -10.53 4.73
N ILE A 7 73.27 -11.26 3.60
CA ILE A 7 72.01 -11.73 3.03
C ILE A 7 72.00 -13.25 3.19
N SER A 8 71.12 -13.73 4.05
CA SER A 8 70.65 -15.10 4.12
C SER A 8 69.22 -15.05 4.67
N ALA A 9 68.44 -16.09 4.38
CA ALA A 9 67.03 -16.32 4.78
C ALA A 9 66.01 -15.77 3.74
N ILE A 10 64.92 -16.44 3.35
CA ILE A 10 64.19 -17.60 3.87
C ILE A 10 63.50 -18.32 2.69
N LEU A 11 63.58 -19.65 2.69
CA LEU A 11 62.77 -20.56 1.88
C LEU A 11 61.34 -20.56 2.46
N THR A 12 60.38 -19.89 1.82
CA THR A 12 58.97 -19.97 2.22
C THR A 12 58.36 -21.27 1.71
N MET A 13 57.93 -22.11 2.65
CA MET A 13 57.15 -23.32 2.41
C MET A 13 55.85 -22.96 1.68
N SER A 14 55.68 -23.51 0.47
CA SER A 14 54.37 -23.67 -0.15
C SER A 14 53.61 -24.70 0.65
N VAL A 15 52.60 -24.26 1.40
CA VAL A 15 51.57 -25.17 1.92
C VAL A 15 50.71 -25.53 0.73
N MET A 16 50.80 -26.79 0.28
CA MET A 16 49.85 -27.35 -0.67
C MET A 16 48.45 -27.14 -0.12
N SER A 17 47.67 -26.30 -0.80
CA SER A 17 46.23 -26.29 -0.68
C SER A 17 45.77 -27.70 -1.04
N ALA A 18 45.27 -28.45 -0.05
CA ALA A 18 44.57 -29.68 -0.32
C ALA A 18 43.37 -29.28 -1.20
N CYS A 19 43.42 -29.68 -2.46
CA CYS A 19 42.31 -29.59 -3.38
C CYS A 19 41.20 -30.48 -2.80
N ILE A 20 40.34 -29.89 -1.96
CA ILE A 20 39.10 -30.52 -1.55
C ILE A 20 38.25 -30.51 -2.82
N ILE A 21 38.11 -31.67 -3.45
CA ILE A 21 37.23 -31.85 -4.58
C ILE A 21 35.81 -31.67 -4.03
N PRO A 22 35.06 -30.63 -4.43
CA PRO A 22 33.67 -30.48 -4.00
C PRO A 22 32.90 -31.73 -4.41
N ILE A 23 32.19 -32.32 -3.46
CA ILE A 23 31.40 -33.52 -3.69
C ILE A 23 30.14 -33.05 -4.41
N ALA A 24 30.16 -33.10 -5.75
CA ALA A 24 28.95 -32.89 -6.54
C ALA A 24 27.87 -33.88 -6.10
N LYS A 25 26.63 -33.42 -5.90
CA LYS A 25 25.47 -34.32 -5.82
C LYS A 25 25.37 -35.11 -7.14
N ALA A 26 24.58 -36.18 -7.15
CA ALA A 26 24.45 -37.10 -8.32
C ALA A 26 23.97 -36.41 -9.62
N ASP A 27 23.56 -35.16 -9.53
CA ASP A 27 23.09 -34.24 -10.57
C ASP A 27 24.15 -33.23 -11.05
N GLY A 28 25.35 -33.21 -10.46
CA GLY A 28 26.42 -32.27 -10.83
C GLY A 28 26.38 -30.91 -10.12
N LEU A 29 25.44 -30.71 -9.17
CA LEU A 29 25.31 -29.48 -8.40
C LEU A 29 26.35 -29.39 -7.27
N TYR A 30 26.83 -28.18 -7.00
CA TYR A 30 27.75 -27.91 -5.90
C TYR A 30 27.08 -28.16 -4.54
N SER A 31 27.77 -28.85 -3.64
CA SER A 31 27.37 -29.01 -2.25
C SER A 31 28.61 -29.17 -1.37
N GLU A 32 28.68 -28.41 -0.28
CA GLU A 32 29.77 -28.54 0.68
C GLU A 32 29.28 -28.28 2.11
N LYS A 33 29.56 -29.24 3.00
CA LYS A 33 29.29 -29.17 4.44
C LYS A 33 30.58 -28.91 5.20
N PHE A 34 30.54 -27.94 6.12
CA PHE A 34 31.66 -27.53 6.94
C PHE A 34 31.40 -27.83 8.41
N ASP A 35 32.25 -28.69 9.00
CA ASP A 35 32.30 -28.87 10.46
C ASP A 35 32.92 -27.64 11.12
N MET A 36 32.10 -26.89 11.86
CA MET A 36 32.49 -25.66 12.53
C MET A 36 32.82 -25.84 14.01
N THR A 37 32.70 -27.05 14.56
CA THR A 37 32.89 -27.33 15.99
C THR A 37 34.28 -27.01 16.54
N LYS A 38 35.28 -26.92 15.64
CA LYS A 38 36.67 -26.59 15.97
C LYS A 38 37.05 -25.14 15.63
N VAL A 39 36.16 -24.39 14.99
CA VAL A 39 36.41 -23.01 14.60
C VAL A 39 36.14 -22.12 15.80
N LYS A 40 37.17 -21.41 16.27
CA LYS A 40 37.04 -20.45 17.36
C LYS A 40 36.45 -19.15 16.82
N ALA A 41 35.44 -18.63 17.51
CA ALA A 41 34.91 -17.31 17.22
C ALA A 41 35.99 -16.24 17.49
N ASP A 42 36.18 -15.35 16.53
CA ASP A 42 36.93 -14.11 16.73
C ASP A 42 36.10 -13.15 17.60
N LYS A 43 36.76 -12.34 18.43
CA LYS A 43 36.08 -11.40 19.33
C LYS A 43 35.30 -10.30 18.60
N THR A 44 35.71 -9.95 17.39
CA THR A 44 35.16 -8.86 16.59
C THR A 44 34.25 -9.41 15.50
N ASP A 45 34.70 -10.47 14.83
CA ASP A 45 34.06 -10.99 13.61
C ASP A 45 33.28 -12.30 13.83
N GLY A 46 33.27 -12.85 15.05
CA GLY A 46 32.59 -14.10 15.35
C GLY A 46 33.16 -15.29 14.56
N VAL A 47 32.30 -16.21 14.13
CA VAL A 47 32.68 -17.32 13.23
C VAL A 47 32.47 -16.87 11.78
N THR A 48 33.52 -16.85 10.97
CA THR A 48 33.45 -16.46 9.56
C THR A 48 33.90 -17.61 8.66
N LYS A 49 33.16 -17.85 7.57
CA LYS A 49 33.47 -18.82 6.53
C LYS A 49 33.25 -18.17 5.17
N GLU A 50 34.30 -18.09 4.36
CA GLU A 50 34.24 -17.66 2.96
C GLU A 50 34.50 -18.87 2.06
N VAL A 51 33.70 -18.99 1.00
CA VAL A 51 33.74 -20.12 0.07
C VAL A 51 33.62 -19.58 -1.35
N GLU A 52 34.53 -20.02 -2.24
CA GLU A 52 34.40 -19.81 -3.68
C GLU A 52 33.43 -20.83 -4.24
N VAL A 53 32.43 -20.37 -4.99
CA VAL A 53 31.37 -21.22 -5.53
C VAL A 53 31.14 -20.90 -7.02
N PRO A 54 30.72 -21.88 -7.83
CA PRO A 54 30.26 -21.61 -9.19
C PRO A 54 29.10 -20.59 -9.23
N ASP A 55 28.90 -19.96 -10.38
CA ASP A 55 27.69 -19.16 -10.60
C ASP A 55 26.45 -20.04 -10.46
N GLY A 56 25.44 -19.53 -9.76
CA GLY A 56 24.20 -20.24 -9.51
C GLY A 56 23.42 -19.67 -8.32
N ASP A 57 22.32 -20.34 -8.02
CA ASP A 57 21.47 -20.06 -6.87
C ASP A 57 21.77 -21.06 -5.76
N TYR A 58 21.75 -20.62 -4.51
CA TYR A 58 22.18 -21.46 -3.39
C TYR A 58 21.25 -21.30 -2.19
N THR A 59 21.32 -22.31 -1.34
CA THR A 59 20.84 -22.28 0.03
C THR A 59 22.03 -22.39 0.98
N VAL A 60 22.03 -21.59 2.04
CA VAL A 60 22.97 -21.69 3.15
C VAL A 60 22.21 -22.07 4.40
N THR A 61 22.61 -23.18 5.03
CA THR A 61 22.06 -23.61 6.32
C THR A 61 23.13 -23.48 7.39
N VAL A 62 22.85 -22.66 8.41
CA VAL A 62 23.73 -22.46 9.56
C VAL A 62 23.12 -23.14 10.77
N THR A 63 23.84 -24.11 11.33
CA THR A 63 23.42 -24.85 12.53
C THR A 63 24.13 -24.30 13.75
N THR A 64 23.38 -23.68 14.65
CA THR A 64 23.89 -23.13 15.92
C THR A 64 23.33 -23.90 17.11
N GLY A 65 24.03 -23.85 18.26
CA GLY A 65 23.59 -24.52 19.48
C GLY A 65 24.64 -25.46 20.07
N GLY A 66 24.28 -26.09 21.18
CA GLY A 66 25.16 -27.06 21.84
C GLY A 66 25.07 -27.04 23.35
N LYS A 67 26.15 -27.41 24.05
CA LYS A 67 26.15 -27.62 25.50
C LYS A 67 26.01 -26.35 26.33
N THR A 68 26.28 -25.18 25.75
CA THR A 68 26.18 -23.88 26.41
C THR A 68 25.11 -23.04 25.75
N GLU A 69 24.66 -22.01 26.45
CA GLU A 69 23.77 -20.99 25.87
C GLU A 69 24.38 -20.41 24.60
N THR A 70 23.57 -20.21 23.57
CA THR A 70 23.99 -19.64 22.30
C THR A 70 23.41 -18.24 22.17
N ASN A 71 24.24 -17.27 21.83
CA ASN A 71 23.81 -15.94 21.39
C ASN A 71 24.39 -15.72 20.00
N ALA A 72 23.52 -15.59 19.00
CA ALA A 72 23.94 -15.57 17.60
C ALA A 72 23.11 -14.60 16.75
N ASN A 73 23.76 -13.98 15.77
CA ASN A 73 23.15 -13.36 14.59
C ASN A 73 23.94 -13.75 13.34
N ILE A 74 23.23 -13.93 12.22
CA ILE A 74 23.81 -14.51 10.99
C ILE A 74 23.80 -13.47 9.89
N TYR A 75 24.98 -13.24 9.32
CA TYR A 75 25.21 -12.42 8.15
C TYR A 75 25.64 -13.30 6.98
N ILE A 76 25.09 -13.02 5.80
CA ILE A 76 25.50 -13.67 4.55
C ILE A 76 25.80 -12.57 3.53
N ASN A 77 26.97 -12.63 2.90
CA ASN A 77 27.49 -11.64 1.96
C ASN A 77 27.50 -10.20 2.53
N GLY A 78 27.61 -10.08 3.85
CA GLY A 78 27.64 -8.82 4.61
C GLY A 78 26.26 -8.31 5.07
N GLY A 79 25.16 -8.90 4.61
CA GLY A 79 23.79 -8.54 5.03
C GLY A 79 23.31 -9.36 6.22
N GLU A 80 22.61 -8.74 7.19
CA GLU A 80 22.01 -9.44 8.33
C GLU A 80 20.80 -10.27 7.87
N ARG A 81 20.97 -11.58 7.76
CA ARG A 81 19.90 -12.51 7.32
C ARG A 81 19.05 -13.01 8.48
N VAL A 82 19.67 -13.20 9.64
CA VAL A 82 18.99 -13.62 10.87
C VAL A 82 19.40 -12.69 11.99
N ARG A 83 18.42 -11.97 12.52
CA ARG A 83 18.59 -11.06 13.67
C ARG A 83 19.05 -11.81 14.90
N ALA A 84 19.65 -11.10 15.83
CA ALA A 84 20.11 -11.67 17.10
C ALA A 84 19.03 -12.51 17.82
N TYR A 85 19.42 -13.71 18.24
CA TYR A 85 18.62 -14.64 19.01
C TYR A 85 19.45 -15.36 20.07
N THR A 86 18.75 -15.92 21.06
CA THR A 86 19.35 -16.73 22.13
C THR A 86 18.73 -18.13 22.15
N LEU A 87 19.57 -19.16 22.29
CA LEU A 87 19.16 -20.53 22.53
C LEU A 87 19.65 -21.01 23.90
N GLU A 88 18.77 -21.67 24.65
CA GLU A 88 19.14 -22.33 25.90
C GLU A 88 20.20 -23.43 25.68
N ALA A 89 21.02 -23.65 26.70
CA ALA A 89 21.98 -24.76 26.70
C ALA A 89 21.28 -26.11 26.44
N GLY A 90 21.85 -26.89 25.52
CA GLY A 90 21.34 -28.18 25.06
C GLY A 90 20.40 -28.10 23.86
N LYS A 91 20.02 -26.89 23.39
CA LYS A 91 19.21 -26.69 22.18
C LYS A 91 20.09 -26.45 20.95
N THR A 92 19.54 -26.77 19.79
CA THR A 92 20.11 -26.45 18.46
C THR A 92 19.03 -25.81 17.58
N GLN A 93 19.47 -25.00 16.62
CA GLN A 93 18.62 -24.39 15.60
C GLN A 93 19.34 -24.41 14.25
N GLU A 94 18.60 -24.81 13.21
CA GLU A 94 19.02 -24.65 11.82
C GLU A 94 18.40 -23.37 11.27
N ASN A 95 19.21 -22.57 10.59
CA ASN A 95 18.77 -21.37 9.90
C ASN A 95 19.14 -21.48 8.44
N GLU A 96 18.14 -21.82 7.63
CA GLU A 96 18.25 -21.90 6.18
C GLU A 96 17.96 -20.53 5.55
N GLN A 97 18.80 -20.08 4.62
CA GLN A 97 18.62 -18.81 3.90
C GLN A 97 18.99 -18.99 2.42
N PRO A 98 18.18 -18.48 1.47
CA PRO A 98 18.59 -18.40 0.08
C PRO A 98 19.69 -17.36 -0.10
N VAL A 99 20.60 -17.62 -1.02
CA VAL A 99 21.70 -16.72 -1.34
C VAL A 99 22.07 -16.77 -2.82
N VAL A 100 22.43 -15.59 -3.33
CA VAL A 100 23.13 -15.46 -4.61
C VAL A 100 24.60 -15.08 -4.34
N PRO A 101 25.59 -15.74 -4.97
CA PRO A 101 27.00 -15.44 -4.76
C PRO A 101 27.34 -13.97 -5.09
N LYS A 102 28.24 -13.38 -4.32
CA LYS A 102 28.77 -12.04 -4.55
C LYS A 102 30.20 -12.17 -5.08
N ASN A 103 30.39 -11.87 -6.38
CA ASN A 103 31.68 -12.02 -7.06
C ASN A 103 32.26 -13.46 -6.97
N GLY A 104 31.43 -14.48 -7.22
CA GLY A 104 31.83 -15.88 -7.18
C GLY A 104 32.07 -16.44 -5.77
N LYS A 105 31.62 -15.72 -4.73
CA LYS A 105 31.85 -16.09 -3.33
C LYS A 105 30.58 -16.03 -2.49
N ILE A 106 30.51 -16.92 -1.50
CA ILE A 106 29.56 -16.84 -0.40
C ILE A 106 30.36 -16.65 0.89
N THR A 107 30.06 -15.59 1.62
CA THR A 107 30.65 -15.31 2.94
C THR A 107 29.57 -15.43 4.00
N VAL A 108 29.72 -16.39 4.91
CA VAL A 108 28.86 -16.59 6.08
C VAL A 108 29.59 -16.08 7.31
N GLN A 109 28.95 -15.20 8.08
CA GLN A 109 29.49 -14.68 9.32
C GLN A 109 28.45 -14.79 10.43
N VAL A 110 28.78 -15.47 11.52
CA VAL A 110 27.92 -15.64 12.70
C VAL A 110 28.56 -14.93 13.88
N LYS A 111 27.94 -13.82 14.31
CA LYS A 111 28.41 -13.02 15.45
C LYS A 111 27.55 -13.31 16.69
N GLY A 112 27.93 -12.71 17.82
CA GLY A 112 27.27 -12.86 19.13
C GLY A 112 28.28 -13.25 20.21
N ASP A 113 27.88 -13.13 21.47
CA ASP A 113 28.77 -13.39 22.62
C ASP A 113 29.23 -14.85 22.69
N ASN A 114 28.37 -15.77 22.26
CA ASN A 114 28.68 -17.19 22.16
C ASN A 114 27.92 -17.84 20.98
N PRO A 115 28.40 -17.72 19.74
CA PRO A 115 27.62 -18.05 18.54
C PRO A 115 27.43 -19.56 18.32
N ASN A 116 28.22 -20.42 18.97
CA ASN A 116 28.11 -21.89 18.95
C ASN A 116 27.76 -22.48 17.57
N VAL A 117 28.50 -22.12 16.53
CA VAL A 117 28.27 -22.68 15.18
C VAL A 117 28.82 -24.11 15.13
N THR A 118 27.98 -25.04 14.71
CA THR A 118 28.33 -26.47 14.63
C THR A 118 28.52 -26.93 13.20
N GLU A 119 27.66 -26.48 12.28
CA GLU A 119 27.73 -26.79 10.85
C GLU A 119 27.36 -25.56 10.02
N ILE A 120 28.01 -25.42 8.87
CA ILE A 120 27.53 -24.58 7.77
C ILE A 120 27.41 -25.50 6.55
N ASP A 121 26.24 -25.53 5.94
CA ASP A 121 25.95 -26.27 4.71
C ASP A 121 25.66 -25.28 3.58
N ILE A 122 26.27 -25.48 2.42
CA ILE A 122 26.05 -24.66 1.23
C ILE A 122 25.67 -25.60 0.09
N GLU A 123 24.44 -25.46 -0.41
CA GLU A 123 23.89 -26.31 -1.46
C GLU A 123 23.42 -25.47 -2.65
N GLN A 124 23.87 -25.84 -3.84
CA GLN A 124 23.39 -25.22 -5.08
C GLN A 124 21.99 -25.72 -5.41
N LEU A 125 21.11 -24.79 -5.76
CA LEU A 125 19.76 -25.03 -6.23
C LEU A 125 19.77 -25.42 -7.71
N PRO A 126 18.87 -26.31 -8.16
CA PRO A 126 18.72 -26.64 -9.57
C PRO A 126 18.39 -25.41 -10.42
N THR A 127 18.87 -25.39 -11.67
CA THR A 127 18.43 -24.39 -12.64
C THR A 127 16.94 -24.55 -12.93
N ARG A 128 16.21 -23.43 -12.99
CA ARG A 128 14.77 -23.41 -13.26
C ARG A 128 14.50 -23.17 -14.73
N GLU A 129 13.56 -23.95 -15.27
CA GLU A 129 12.99 -23.71 -16.60
C GLU A 129 11.89 -22.64 -16.55
N LYS A 130 11.56 -22.06 -17.70
CA LYS A 130 10.44 -21.11 -17.81
C LYS A 130 9.13 -21.72 -17.28
N ALA A 131 8.42 -20.96 -16.44
CA ALA A 131 7.11 -21.36 -15.90
C ALA A 131 5.98 -21.24 -16.96
N GLU A 132 4.85 -21.91 -16.70
CA GLU A 132 3.65 -21.85 -17.56
C GLU A 132 3.07 -20.42 -17.63
N LYS A 133 2.95 -19.77 -16.48
CA LYS A 133 2.53 -18.38 -16.34
C LYS A 133 3.72 -17.55 -15.84
N PRO A 134 4.00 -16.38 -16.43
CA PRO A 134 4.99 -15.48 -15.87
C PRO A 134 4.52 -14.92 -14.53
N THR A 135 5.48 -14.50 -13.71
CA THR A 135 5.24 -13.81 -12.45
C THR A 135 5.81 -12.40 -12.51
N ILE A 136 5.05 -11.42 -11.99
CA ILE A 136 5.57 -10.09 -11.63
C ILE A 136 5.89 -10.10 -10.14
N TYR A 137 7.17 -10.06 -9.80
CA TYR A 137 7.63 -9.82 -8.43
C TYR A 137 7.74 -8.32 -8.18
N ILE A 138 7.18 -7.84 -7.07
CA ILE A 138 7.32 -6.43 -6.66
C ILE A 138 8.34 -6.35 -5.53
N ALA A 139 9.50 -5.77 -5.82
CA ALA A 139 10.51 -5.41 -4.84
C ALA A 139 10.39 -3.91 -4.53
N GLY A 140 9.95 -3.59 -3.31
CA GLY A 140 9.80 -2.20 -2.90
C GLY A 140 9.57 -1.99 -1.41
N ASP A 141 9.05 -0.81 -1.07
CA ASP A 141 8.96 -0.32 0.31
C ASP A 141 7.52 -0.32 0.88
N SER A 142 7.23 0.57 1.84
CA SER A 142 5.93 0.68 2.49
C SER A 142 4.82 1.17 1.56
N THR A 143 5.15 1.88 0.49
CA THR A 143 4.15 2.37 -0.46
C THR A 143 3.65 1.28 -1.39
N ALA A 144 4.40 0.19 -1.57
CA ALA A 144 4.02 -1.00 -2.32
C ALA A 144 3.52 -2.16 -1.44
N GLN A 145 3.92 -2.22 -0.16
CA GLN A 145 3.68 -3.37 0.74
C GLN A 145 2.20 -3.79 0.86
N THR A 146 1.99 -5.12 0.95
CA THR A 146 0.74 -5.69 1.50
C THR A 146 0.66 -5.50 3.01
N TYR A 147 -0.39 -4.82 3.47
CA TYR A 147 -0.68 -4.59 4.88
C TYR A 147 -1.76 -5.52 5.40
N ASN A 148 -1.61 -5.92 6.67
CA ASN A 148 -2.70 -6.55 7.39
C ASN A 148 -3.72 -5.47 7.80
N TYR A 149 -4.80 -5.40 7.03
CA TYR A 149 -5.89 -4.45 7.21
C TYR A 149 -6.42 -4.43 8.66
N THR A 150 -6.54 -5.58 9.32
CA THR A 150 -7.04 -5.65 10.71
C THR A 150 -6.15 -4.96 11.75
N LYS A 151 -4.86 -4.73 11.44
CA LYS A 151 -3.89 -4.15 12.38
C LYS A 151 -3.61 -2.67 12.12
N VAL A 152 -3.59 -2.25 10.86
CA VAL A 152 -3.13 -0.91 10.46
C VAL A 152 -4.08 -0.18 9.51
N TYR A 153 -5.36 -0.59 9.46
CA TYR A 153 -6.39 0.12 8.69
C TYR A 153 -6.32 1.65 8.90
N PRO A 154 -6.33 2.49 7.84
CA PRO A 154 -6.61 2.20 6.43
C PRO A 154 -5.39 2.04 5.53
N GLN A 155 -4.19 1.88 6.09
CA GLN A 155 -2.95 1.83 5.30
C GLN A 155 -2.99 0.71 4.25
N THR A 156 -2.65 1.02 3.00
CA THR A 156 -2.65 0.09 1.85
C THR A 156 -1.53 0.49 0.90
N GLY A 157 -0.72 -0.46 0.45
CA GLY A 157 0.28 -0.23 -0.60
C GLY A 157 -0.30 -0.45 -1.99
N TRP A 158 0.23 0.22 -3.02
CA TRP A 158 -0.23 0.04 -4.40
C TRP A 158 -0.05 -1.41 -4.87
N GLY A 159 1.06 -2.06 -4.49
CA GLY A 159 1.35 -3.45 -4.82
C GLY A 159 0.36 -4.45 -4.21
N GLN A 160 -0.35 -4.06 -3.14
CA GLN A 160 -1.40 -4.89 -2.52
C GLN A 160 -2.63 -5.04 -3.41
N VAL A 161 -2.95 -4.03 -4.22
CA VAL A 161 -4.13 -3.97 -5.08
C VAL A 161 -3.79 -4.06 -6.57
N PHE A 162 -2.50 -4.23 -6.90
CA PHE A 162 -2.03 -4.22 -8.27
C PHE A 162 -2.57 -5.39 -9.10
N ALA A 163 -2.78 -6.55 -8.48
CA ALA A 163 -3.36 -7.73 -9.13
C ALA A 163 -4.78 -7.50 -9.68
N ASP A 164 -5.52 -6.52 -9.16
CA ASP A 164 -6.88 -6.22 -9.62
C ASP A 164 -6.92 -5.85 -11.12
N TYR A 165 -5.81 -5.34 -11.66
CA TYR A 165 -5.67 -4.86 -13.04
C TYR A 165 -5.17 -5.91 -14.04
N PHE A 166 -4.91 -7.15 -13.61
CA PHE A 166 -4.38 -8.22 -14.46
C PHE A 166 -5.31 -9.42 -14.56
N ASN A 167 -5.38 -10.03 -15.74
CA ASN A 167 -6.09 -11.30 -15.94
C ASN A 167 -5.33 -12.48 -15.31
N ASP A 168 -5.97 -13.64 -15.27
CA ASP A 168 -5.45 -14.81 -14.56
C ASP A 168 -4.26 -15.49 -15.29
N ASP A 169 -3.81 -14.99 -16.44
CA ASP A 169 -2.69 -15.57 -17.20
C ASP A 169 -1.30 -15.06 -16.72
N ILE A 170 -1.27 -14.24 -15.68
CA ILE A 170 -0.05 -13.77 -15.00
C ILE A 170 -0.23 -13.84 -13.48
N ILE A 171 0.88 -14.07 -12.76
CA ILE A 171 0.90 -14.07 -11.29
C ILE A 171 1.49 -12.74 -10.80
N ILE A 172 0.88 -12.11 -9.81
CA ILE A 172 1.43 -10.91 -9.14
C ILE A 172 1.86 -11.28 -7.73
N GLU A 173 3.16 -11.22 -7.47
CA GLU A 173 3.77 -11.60 -6.20
C GLU A 173 4.38 -10.38 -5.51
N ASN A 174 3.64 -9.80 -4.56
CA ASN A 174 4.09 -8.60 -3.86
C ASN A 174 5.07 -8.93 -2.73
N ARG A 175 6.37 -8.68 -2.97
CA ARG A 175 7.46 -8.90 -2.01
C ARG A 175 7.95 -7.60 -1.37
N ALA A 176 7.24 -6.49 -1.55
CA ALA A 176 7.58 -5.22 -0.94
C ALA A 176 7.50 -5.29 0.60
N MET A 177 8.32 -4.48 1.28
CA MET A 177 8.38 -4.47 2.73
C MET A 177 8.63 -3.07 3.28
N GLY A 178 7.75 -2.65 4.17
CA GLY A 178 7.78 -1.34 4.79
C GLY A 178 9.07 -1.05 5.55
N GLY A 179 9.51 0.20 5.41
CA GLY A 179 10.73 0.72 6.03
C GLY A 179 12.03 0.16 5.44
N ARG A 180 12.00 -0.49 4.28
CA ARG A 180 13.22 -0.92 3.56
C ARG A 180 13.60 0.12 2.50
N SER A 181 14.91 0.30 2.39
CA SER A 181 15.63 0.91 1.26
C SER A 181 16.17 -0.19 0.36
N SER A 182 16.71 0.16 -0.81
CA SER A 182 17.39 -0.81 -1.70
C SER A 182 18.48 -1.60 -0.97
N LYS A 183 19.26 -0.93 -0.12
CA LYS A 183 20.32 -1.52 0.72
C LYS A 183 19.78 -2.49 1.76
N SER A 184 18.81 -2.06 2.56
CA SER A 184 18.28 -2.91 3.64
C SER A 184 17.42 -4.05 3.11
N TYR A 185 16.74 -3.87 1.97
CA TYR A 185 16.02 -4.94 1.30
C TYR A 185 16.98 -6.04 0.80
N ASP A 186 18.11 -5.64 0.22
CA ASP A 186 19.18 -6.58 -0.17
C ASP A 186 19.80 -7.25 1.06
N ASN A 187 20.17 -6.48 2.08
CA ASN A 187 20.83 -6.99 3.30
C ASN A 187 19.97 -7.97 4.09
N ASP A 188 18.65 -7.77 4.14
CA ASP A 188 17.70 -8.68 4.80
C ASP A 188 17.45 -9.98 3.98
N GLY A 189 18.00 -10.09 2.76
CA GLY A 189 17.90 -11.29 1.91
C GLY A 189 16.62 -11.37 1.10
N ARG A 190 15.88 -10.27 0.97
CA ARG A 190 14.59 -10.26 0.27
C ARG A 190 14.75 -10.33 -1.23
N LEU A 191 15.76 -9.66 -1.78
CA LEU A 191 16.10 -9.78 -3.19
C LEU A 191 16.57 -11.21 -3.52
N ASP A 192 17.45 -11.79 -2.71
CA ASP A 192 17.91 -13.18 -2.91
C ASP A 192 16.74 -14.18 -2.92
N ARG A 193 15.69 -13.96 -2.12
CA ARG A 193 14.46 -14.78 -2.18
C ARG A 193 13.77 -14.68 -3.54
N ILE A 194 13.61 -13.47 -4.09
CA ILE A 194 13.05 -13.30 -5.44
C ILE A 194 13.94 -13.99 -6.46
N LEU A 195 15.25 -13.75 -6.43
CA LEU A 195 16.21 -14.28 -7.40
C LEU A 195 16.27 -15.82 -7.38
N THR A 196 16.16 -16.43 -6.20
CA THR A 196 16.23 -17.90 -6.08
C THR A 196 14.90 -18.59 -6.42
N GLU A 197 13.77 -17.88 -6.37
CA GLU A 197 12.43 -18.38 -6.67
C GLU A 197 11.96 -18.10 -8.11
N MET A 198 12.44 -17.03 -8.74
CA MET A 198 11.98 -16.60 -10.08
C MET A 198 12.35 -17.58 -11.19
N HIS A 199 11.55 -17.59 -12.25
CA HIS A 199 11.76 -18.38 -13.46
C HIS A 199 12.16 -17.48 -14.65
N PRO A 200 12.87 -18.02 -15.65
CA PRO A 200 13.07 -17.30 -16.91
C PRO A 200 11.75 -16.84 -17.52
N GLY A 201 11.66 -15.57 -17.92
CA GLY A 201 10.44 -14.94 -18.42
C GLY A 201 9.59 -14.21 -17.37
N ASP A 202 9.98 -14.25 -16.10
CA ASP A 202 9.38 -13.43 -15.03
C ASP A 202 9.85 -11.97 -15.09
N TYR A 203 9.14 -11.10 -14.37
CA TYR A 203 9.41 -9.68 -14.27
C TYR A 203 9.70 -9.31 -12.81
N VAL A 204 10.63 -8.39 -12.59
CA VAL A 204 10.90 -7.84 -11.24
C VAL A 204 10.75 -6.34 -11.29
N PHE A 205 9.65 -5.84 -10.71
CA PHE A 205 9.37 -4.42 -10.57
C PHE A 205 10.14 -3.90 -9.35
N ILE A 206 11.05 -2.95 -9.57
CA ILE A 206 12.04 -2.49 -8.58
C ILE A 206 11.73 -1.02 -8.25
N GLN A 207 11.17 -0.78 -7.08
CA GLN A 207 10.75 0.55 -6.62
C GLN A 207 11.41 0.87 -5.27
N PHE A 208 12.41 1.75 -5.27
CA PHE A 208 13.09 2.23 -4.06
C PHE A 208 13.42 3.73 -4.16
N GLY A 209 13.95 4.30 -3.07
CA GLY A 209 14.30 5.73 -2.99
C GLY A 209 13.70 6.43 -1.76
N ILE A 210 12.57 5.95 -1.22
CA ILE A 210 11.90 6.59 -0.07
C ILE A 210 12.75 6.55 1.20
N ASN A 211 13.34 5.38 1.48
CA ASN A 211 14.10 5.12 2.70
C ASN A 211 15.62 5.22 2.48
N ASP A 212 16.06 5.31 1.23
CA ASP A 212 17.46 5.31 0.82
C ASP A 212 18.17 6.60 1.26
N GLY A 213 17.45 7.73 1.24
CA GLY A 213 17.94 9.04 1.74
C GLY A 213 17.87 9.24 3.26
N ALA A 214 17.47 8.22 4.04
CA ALA A 214 17.30 8.36 5.49
C ALA A 214 18.64 8.32 6.25
N GLU A 215 19.46 9.36 6.15
CA GLU A 215 20.80 9.44 6.78
C GLU A 215 20.83 9.13 8.28
N ASN A 216 19.75 9.45 9.00
CA ASN A 216 19.59 9.15 10.42
C ASN A 216 19.29 7.66 10.73
N LYS A 217 19.21 6.81 9.70
CA LYS A 217 18.99 5.36 9.74
C LYS A 217 20.09 4.66 8.93
N PRO A 218 21.31 4.49 9.48
CA PRO A 218 22.47 3.94 8.75
C PRO A 218 22.24 2.56 8.11
N GLU A 219 21.35 1.77 8.69
CA GLU A 219 20.94 0.46 8.17
C GLU A 219 20.16 0.58 6.86
N ARG A 220 19.47 1.70 6.63
CA ARG A 220 18.72 2.00 5.41
C ARG A 220 19.51 2.87 4.45
N TYR A 221 20.18 3.90 4.98
CA TYR A 221 20.89 4.88 4.19
C TYR A 221 21.94 4.23 3.27
N ILE A 222 21.95 4.71 2.03
CA ILE A 222 22.93 4.38 1.00
C ILE A 222 23.34 5.68 0.31
N SER A 223 24.57 5.80 -0.18
CA SER A 223 24.94 6.96 -1.00
C SER A 223 24.33 6.85 -2.40
N VAL A 224 24.14 7.94 -3.13
CA VAL A 224 23.64 7.88 -4.52
C VAL A 224 24.56 7.04 -5.42
N GLU A 225 25.88 7.13 -5.23
CA GLU A 225 26.87 6.33 -5.96
C GLU A 225 26.70 4.82 -5.68
N ASP A 226 26.61 4.44 -4.40
CA ASP A 226 26.40 3.05 -4.01
C ASP A 226 25.02 2.54 -4.42
N TYR A 227 23.99 3.41 -4.42
CA TYR A 227 22.64 3.10 -4.88
C TYR A 227 22.67 2.71 -6.35
N LYS A 228 23.25 3.56 -7.21
CA LYS A 228 23.39 3.28 -8.64
C LYS A 228 24.09 1.94 -8.87
N LYS A 229 25.22 1.73 -8.19
CA LYS A 229 25.99 0.48 -8.28
C LYS A 229 25.17 -0.73 -7.84
N LEU A 230 24.45 -0.63 -6.72
CA LEU A 230 23.62 -1.72 -6.21
C LEU A 230 22.45 -2.06 -7.15
N ILE A 231 21.75 -1.06 -7.66
CA ILE A 231 20.64 -1.26 -8.59
C ILE A 231 21.15 -1.90 -9.89
N THR A 232 22.21 -1.36 -10.50
CA THR A 232 22.74 -1.88 -11.76
C THR A 232 23.34 -3.27 -11.60
N ASP A 233 24.29 -3.46 -10.67
CA ASP A 233 25.04 -4.72 -10.57
C ASP A 233 24.15 -5.85 -10.06
N LYS A 234 23.24 -5.57 -9.11
CA LYS A 234 22.47 -6.59 -8.43
C LYS A 234 21.03 -6.65 -8.88
N TYR A 235 20.25 -5.58 -8.71
CA TYR A 235 18.81 -5.64 -9.01
C TYR A 235 18.53 -5.86 -10.51
N ILE A 236 19.28 -5.21 -11.40
CA ILE A 236 19.16 -5.43 -12.85
C ILE A 236 19.97 -6.66 -13.24
N GLY A 237 21.28 -6.66 -12.94
CA GLY A 237 22.19 -7.70 -13.42
C GLY A 237 21.83 -9.12 -12.99
N GLU A 238 21.42 -9.35 -11.73
CA GLU A 238 21.08 -10.70 -11.26
C GLU A 238 19.71 -11.18 -11.75
N VAL A 239 18.77 -10.27 -12.04
CA VAL A 239 17.47 -10.61 -12.65
C VAL A 239 17.69 -11.06 -14.10
N GLU A 240 18.48 -10.32 -14.86
CA GLU A 240 18.79 -10.64 -16.27
C GLU A 240 19.57 -11.95 -16.40
N LYS A 241 20.54 -12.22 -15.51
CA LYS A 241 21.28 -13.49 -15.47
C LYS A 241 20.38 -14.71 -15.34
N ARG A 242 19.19 -14.55 -14.77
CA ARG A 242 18.19 -15.62 -14.59
C ARG A 242 17.11 -15.63 -15.68
N GLY A 243 17.30 -14.83 -16.73
CA GLY A 243 16.35 -14.72 -17.84
C GLY A 243 15.06 -13.98 -17.48
N GLY A 244 15.02 -13.26 -16.37
CA GLY A 244 13.92 -12.36 -16.06
C GLY A 244 14.12 -10.96 -16.63
N THR A 245 13.08 -10.16 -16.57
CA THR A 245 13.07 -8.77 -17.05
C THR A 245 12.98 -7.82 -15.85
N PRO A 246 14.05 -7.06 -15.52
CA PRO A 246 13.94 -6.00 -14.54
C PRO A 246 13.09 -4.85 -15.10
N VAL A 247 12.23 -4.28 -14.27
CA VAL A 247 11.44 -3.08 -14.56
C VAL A 247 11.72 -2.09 -13.45
N LEU A 248 12.52 -1.07 -13.75
CA LEU A 248 12.90 -0.04 -12.79
C LEU A 248 11.77 0.99 -12.62
N MET A 249 11.56 1.45 -11.40
CA MET A 249 10.54 2.45 -11.09
C MET A 249 11.10 3.52 -10.15
N THR A 250 10.79 4.79 -10.42
CA THR A 250 11.02 5.85 -9.43
C THR A 250 10.15 5.60 -8.20
N ALA A 251 10.60 6.06 -7.01
CA ALA A 251 9.77 5.95 -5.82
C ALA A 251 8.42 6.66 -5.99
N ASN A 252 7.34 6.05 -5.48
CA ASN A 252 6.03 6.68 -5.39
C ASN A 252 6.15 8.10 -4.83
N ALA A 253 5.49 9.05 -5.48
CA ALA A 253 5.49 10.41 -5.00
C ALA A 253 4.79 10.49 -3.62
N ALA A 254 5.23 11.42 -2.78
CA ALA A 254 4.47 11.91 -1.65
C ALA A 254 3.60 13.08 -2.13
N ALA A 255 2.40 13.24 -1.55
CA ALA A 255 1.50 14.36 -1.84
C ALA A 255 1.98 15.67 -1.18
N TRP A 256 3.21 16.07 -1.47
CA TRP A 256 3.80 17.34 -1.05
C TRP A 256 3.19 18.47 -1.88
N TRP A 257 2.62 19.43 -1.17
CA TRP A 257 1.90 20.54 -1.77
C TRP A 257 2.75 21.80 -1.71
N ASP A 258 2.94 22.43 -2.85
CA ASP A 258 3.53 23.74 -2.98
C ASP A 258 2.43 24.80 -2.83
N GLU A 259 2.43 25.52 -1.70
CA GLU A 259 1.46 26.58 -1.44
C GLU A 259 1.68 27.82 -2.33
N GLU A 260 2.90 28.06 -2.83
CA GLU A 260 3.21 29.21 -3.68
C GLU A 260 2.67 29.01 -5.10
N ASN A 261 2.87 27.81 -5.65
CA ASN A 261 2.48 27.47 -7.01
C ASN A 261 1.11 26.77 -7.10
N ASN A 262 0.48 26.46 -5.96
CA ASN A 262 -0.83 25.81 -5.86
C ASN A 262 -0.87 24.48 -6.64
N CYS A 263 0.18 23.67 -6.49
CA CYS A 263 0.35 22.40 -7.19
C CYS A 263 1.04 21.35 -6.31
N PHE A 264 0.95 20.07 -6.71
CA PHE A 264 1.73 19.00 -6.12
C PHE A 264 3.13 18.94 -6.72
N MET A 265 4.11 18.75 -5.84
CA MET A 265 5.52 18.66 -6.22
C MET A 265 5.88 17.25 -6.65
N GLU A 266 6.84 17.17 -7.56
CA GLU A 266 7.59 15.94 -7.80
C GLU A 266 8.52 15.72 -6.59
N SER A 267 8.13 14.80 -5.72
CA SER A 267 8.84 14.55 -4.46
C SER A 267 10.03 13.61 -4.65
N ARG A 268 10.96 13.56 -3.67
CA ARG A 268 12.02 12.53 -3.60
C ARG A 268 12.97 12.50 -4.81
N LYS A 269 13.23 13.67 -5.41
CA LYS A 269 14.13 13.81 -6.57
C LYS A 269 15.56 13.33 -6.30
N ASP A 270 15.97 13.34 -5.04
CA ASP A 270 17.26 12.82 -4.57
C ASP A 270 17.51 11.35 -4.96
N TYR A 271 16.46 10.55 -5.13
CA TYR A 271 16.56 9.18 -5.67
C TYR A 271 15.75 8.95 -6.95
N ALA A 272 14.75 9.77 -7.25
CA ALA A 272 14.04 9.68 -8.53
C ALA A 272 14.95 10.04 -9.71
N ASP A 273 15.76 11.10 -9.60
CA ASP A 273 16.68 11.51 -10.67
C ASP A 273 17.77 10.43 -10.93
N PRO A 274 18.49 9.92 -9.92
CA PRO A 274 19.42 8.81 -10.14
C PRO A 274 18.77 7.54 -10.72
N THR A 275 17.50 7.27 -10.39
CA THR A 275 16.78 6.12 -10.94
C THR A 275 16.49 6.29 -12.43
N ARG A 276 16.13 7.50 -12.87
CA ARG A 276 16.01 7.83 -14.31
C ARG A 276 17.35 7.69 -15.02
N GLU A 277 18.42 8.21 -14.41
CA GLU A 277 19.77 8.10 -14.96
C GLU A 277 20.18 6.63 -15.15
N ILE A 278 19.89 5.75 -14.18
CA ILE A 278 20.15 4.30 -14.32
C ILE A 278 19.35 3.71 -15.48
N ALA A 279 18.06 4.04 -15.61
CA ALA A 279 17.23 3.55 -16.71
C ALA A 279 17.78 3.98 -18.08
N GLU A 280 18.18 5.25 -18.21
CA GLU A 280 18.78 5.79 -19.43
C GLU A 280 20.13 5.14 -19.75
N GLU A 281 21.01 4.98 -18.75
CA GLU A 281 22.35 4.42 -18.90
C GLU A 281 22.33 2.92 -19.25
N THR A 282 21.39 2.17 -18.67
CA THR A 282 21.32 0.70 -18.82
C THR A 282 20.37 0.25 -19.94
N GLY A 283 19.42 1.11 -20.34
CA GLY A 283 18.31 0.72 -21.22
C GLY A 283 17.29 -0.21 -20.55
N CYS A 284 17.33 -0.34 -19.22
CA CYS A 284 16.36 -1.11 -18.45
C CYS A 284 14.93 -0.56 -18.69
N LYS A 285 13.94 -1.47 -18.75
CA LYS A 285 12.54 -1.06 -18.84
C LYS A 285 12.18 -0.21 -17.63
N PHE A 286 11.44 0.87 -17.85
CA PHE A 286 11.31 1.92 -16.84
C PHE A 286 9.91 2.50 -16.80
N ILE A 287 9.35 2.65 -15.59
CA ILE A 287 8.11 3.40 -15.35
C ILE A 287 8.43 4.53 -14.38
N ASP A 288 8.27 5.78 -14.83
CA ASP A 288 8.47 6.95 -13.98
C ASP A 288 7.25 7.19 -13.06
N GLU A 289 7.05 6.29 -12.09
CA GLU A 289 5.94 6.33 -11.13
C GLU A 289 5.78 7.71 -10.48
N ASN A 290 6.88 8.31 -10.02
CA ASN A 290 6.85 9.62 -9.37
C ASN A 290 6.22 10.69 -10.27
N LYS A 291 6.67 10.76 -11.53
CA LYS A 291 6.18 11.72 -12.51
C LYS A 291 4.71 11.48 -12.86
N ILE A 292 4.33 10.26 -13.23
CA ILE A 292 2.94 9.97 -13.66
C ILE A 292 1.95 10.20 -12.51
N VAL A 293 2.36 9.92 -11.27
CA VAL A 293 1.55 10.15 -10.08
C VAL A 293 1.41 11.65 -9.79
N THR A 294 2.50 12.42 -9.82
CA THR A 294 2.44 13.88 -9.64
C THR A 294 1.62 14.57 -10.74
N ASP A 295 1.77 14.17 -12.01
CA ASP A 295 0.99 14.70 -13.13
C ASP A 295 -0.52 14.41 -12.93
N ALA A 296 -0.86 13.19 -12.52
CA ALA A 296 -2.24 12.82 -12.21
C ALA A 296 -2.83 13.64 -11.05
N TRP A 297 -2.05 13.91 -10.00
CA TRP A 297 -2.52 14.75 -8.90
C TRP A 297 -2.78 16.19 -9.29
N ASN A 298 -1.95 16.76 -10.16
CA ASN A 298 -2.13 18.12 -10.65
C ASN A 298 -3.36 18.26 -11.57
N SER A 299 -3.99 17.15 -11.99
CA SER A 299 -5.32 17.14 -12.63
C SER A 299 -6.50 17.12 -11.64
N MET A 300 -6.22 16.98 -10.34
CA MET A 300 -7.22 16.83 -9.27
C MET A 300 -7.15 17.96 -8.25
N SER A 301 -8.23 18.18 -7.49
CA SER A 301 -8.19 19.10 -6.35
C SER A 301 -7.31 18.55 -5.22
N LYS A 302 -6.66 19.44 -4.45
CA LYS A 302 -5.82 19.09 -3.28
C LYS A 302 -6.51 18.11 -2.33
N ASN A 303 -7.77 18.39 -1.98
CA ASN A 303 -8.56 17.54 -1.09
C ASN A 303 -8.83 16.15 -1.68
N ARG A 304 -9.05 16.06 -3.00
CA ARG A 304 -9.28 14.77 -3.68
C ARG A 304 -8.04 13.90 -3.65
N VAL A 305 -6.85 14.48 -3.78
CA VAL A 305 -5.56 13.77 -3.66
C VAL A 305 -5.34 13.33 -2.22
N LEU A 306 -5.41 14.26 -1.26
CA LEU A 306 -5.18 13.97 0.16
C LEU A 306 -6.16 12.93 0.73
N SER A 307 -7.38 12.82 0.20
CA SER A 307 -8.32 11.75 0.58
C SER A 307 -7.83 10.33 0.30
N GLY A 308 -6.88 10.17 -0.65
CA GLY A 308 -6.24 8.89 -0.95
C GLY A 308 -5.02 8.60 -0.08
N TYR A 309 -4.48 9.60 0.61
CA TYR A 309 -3.32 9.49 1.48
C TYR A 309 -3.72 9.13 2.90
N PHE A 310 -2.76 8.67 3.68
CA PHE A 310 -2.91 8.28 5.07
C PHE A 310 -3.01 9.50 6.00
N VAL A 311 -3.88 10.43 5.61
CA VAL A 311 -4.34 11.59 6.37
C VAL A 311 -5.70 11.22 6.94
N CYS A 312 -5.74 10.81 8.20
CA CYS A 312 -6.96 10.36 8.88
C CYS A 312 -7.51 11.45 9.79
N GLU A 313 -8.82 11.68 9.76
CA GLU A 313 -9.50 12.45 10.80
C GLU A 313 -9.49 11.67 12.13
N PRO A 314 -9.58 12.34 13.29
CA PRO A 314 -9.82 11.67 14.56
C PRO A 314 -11.05 10.75 14.48
N LEU A 315 -10.95 9.55 15.09
CA LEU A 315 -11.94 8.46 15.03
C LEU A 315 -12.15 7.81 13.64
N GLU A 316 -11.51 8.31 12.58
CA GLU A 316 -11.60 7.66 11.26
C GLU A 316 -11.05 6.23 11.30
N SER A 317 -9.93 6.04 11.99
CA SER A 317 -9.30 4.74 12.16
C SER A 317 -9.29 4.30 13.63
N LYS A 318 -9.60 3.03 13.84
CA LYS A 318 -9.44 2.36 15.15
C LYS A 318 -7.97 2.24 15.56
N ALA A 319 -7.07 2.04 14.60
CA ALA A 319 -5.63 1.93 14.86
C ALA A 319 -4.99 3.31 15.13
N TYR A 320 -5.61 4.38 14.61
CA TYR A 320 -5.12 5.76 14.74
C TYR A 320 -6.25 6.67 15.24
N PRO A 321 -6.69 6.50 16.50
CA PRO A 321 -7.88 7.18 17.03
C PRO A 321 -7.74 8.70 17.03
N SER A 322 -6.52 9.23 17.17
CA SER A 322 -6.22 10.67 17.12
C SER A 322 -6.05 11.22 15.69
N GLY A 323 -6.19 10.39 14.66
CA GLY A 323 -5.93 10.76 13.27
C GLY A 323 -4.46 10.72 12.87
N THR A 324 -4.17 11.03 11.61
CA THR A 324 -2.83 11.04 11.00
C THR A 324 -2.72 12.17 9.97
N ASN A 325 -1.50 12.60 9.66
CA ASN A 325 -1.24 13.58 8.59
C ASN A 325 -0.07 13.11 7.72
N ASP A 326 -0.17 11.87 7.22
CA ASP A 326 0.87 11.20 6.45
C ASP A 326 0.56 11.30 4.95
N THR A 327 1.42 12.03 4.23
CA THR A 327 1.32 12.24 2.78
C THR A 327 2.27 11.34 1.98
N THR A 328 2.83 10.31 2.61
CA THR A 328 3.63 9.27 1.94
C THR A 328 2.85 7.97 1.80
N HIS A 329 2.24 7.51 2.89
CA HIS A 329 1.49 6.27 2.89
C HIS A 329 0.08 6.49 2.39
N MET A 330 -0.51 5.46 1.77
CA MET A 330 -1.82 5.57 1.14
C MET A 330 -2.89 4.80 1.91
N LYS A 331 -4.14 5.23 1.72
CA LYS A 331 -5.32 4.42 1.97
C LYS A 331 -5.62 3.57 0.74
N ALA A 332 -6.54 2.61 0.85
CA ALA A 332 -6.97 1.77 -0.28
C ALA A 332 -7.32 2.59 -1.54
N LYS A 333 -7.98 3.73 -1.38
CA LYS A 333 -8.33 4.65 -2.49
C LYS A 333 -7.11 5.22 -3.21
N GLY A 334 -6.09 5.67 -2.48
CA GLY A 334 -4.85 6.17 -3.07
C GLY A 334 -4.04 5.06 -3.72
N ALA A 335 -3.93 3.91 -3.04
CA ALA A 335 -3.23 2.73 -3.54
C ALA A 335 -3.82 2.24 -4.87
N LYS A 336 -5.15 2.20 -5.00
CA LYS A 336 -5.82 1.83 -6.26
C LYS A 336 -5.51 2.80 -7.39
N ARG A 337 -5.52 4.11 -7.12
CA ARG A 337 -5.18 5.14 -8.12
C ARG A 337 -3.74 5.00 -8.61
N VAL A 338 -2.78 4.84 -7.69
CA VAL A 338 -1.37 4.65 -8.05
C VAL A 338 -1.17 3.35 -8.82
N ALA A 339 -1.76 2.24 -8.34
CA ALA A 339 -1.72 0.96 -9.04
C ALA A 339 -2.31 1.03 -10.45
N LYS A 340 -3.41 1.76 -10.65
CA LYS A 340 -3.98 2.02 -11.97
C LYS A 340 -3.04 2.82 -12.85
N LEU A 341 -2.44 3.91 -12.35
CA LEU A 341 -1.48 4.71 -13.13
C LEU A 341 -0.28 3.87 -13.58
N ILE A 342 0.24 2.99 -12.72
CA ILE A 342 1.31 2.05 -13.07
C ILE A 342 0.82 1.07 -14.15
N ALA A 343 -0.39 0.49 -14.00
CA ALA A 343 -0.97 -0.42 -14.98
C ALA A 343 -1.22 0.25 -16.35
N ASP A 344 -1.72 1.49 -16.35
CA ASP A 344 -1.97 2.29 -17.55
C ASP A 344 -0.66 2.67 -18.27
N ALA A 345 0.46 2.75 -17.54
CA ALA A 345 1.79 3.00 -18.11
C ALA A 345 2.43 1.76 -18.76
N ILE A 346 1.95 0.55 -18.46
CA ILE A 346 2.54 -0.70 -18.96
C ILE A 346 2.58 -0.78 -20.50
N PRO A 347 1.53 -0.43 -21.26
CA PRO A 347 1.56 -0.59 -22.71
C PRO A 347 2.67 0.17 -23.43
N GLU A 348 3.09 1.31 -22.90
CA GLU A 348 4.19 2.09 -23.45
C GLU A 348 5.55 1.59 -22.95
N ASN A 349 5.66 1.24 -21.67
CA ASN A 349 6.94 1.02 -21.01
C ASN A 349 7.35 -0.47 -20.92
N VAL A 350 6.38 -1.37 -20.89
CA VAL A 350 6.55 -2.83 -20.81
C VAL A 350 5.50 -3.53 -21.70
N PRO A 351 5.52 -3.30 -23.03
CA PRO A 351 4.45 -3.70 -23.95
C PRO A 351 4.16 -5.22 -23.95
N GLU A 352 5.12 -6.05 -23.56
CA GLU A 352 4.96 -7.50 -23.44
C GLU A 352 3.93 -7.90 -22.38
N LEU A 353 3.70 -7.02 -21.40
CA LEU A 353 2.71 -7.23 -20.33
C LEU A 353 1.30 -6.76 -20.70
N SER A 354 1.11 -5.99 -21.77
CA SER A 354 -0.20 -5.41 -22.12
C SER A 354 -1.31 -6.45 -22.30
N LYS A 355 -0.96 -7.62 -22.85
CA LYS A 355 -1.91 -8.73 -23.05
C LYS A 355 -2.44 -9.33 -21.75
N TYR A 356 -1.79 -9.04 -20.62
CA TYR A 356 -2.22 -9.50 -19.30
C TYR A 356 -3.07 -8.46 -18.57
N LEU A 357 -3.18 -7.23 -19.06
CA LEU A 357 -4.05 -6.22 -18.46
C LEU A 357 -5.51 -6.59 -18.69
N LYS A 358 -6.36 -6.35 -17.68
CA LYS A 358 -7.81 -6.32 -17.87
C LYS A 358 -8.17 -5.08 -18.69
N GLY A 359 -9.19 -5.20 -19.53
CA GLY A 359 -9.79 -4.02 -20.17
C GLY A 359 -10.42 -3.09 -19.14
N ASP A 360 -10.66 -1.84 -19.51
CA ASP A 360 -11.39 -0.89 -18.67
C ASP A 360 -12.74 -1.48 -18.24
N GLU A 361 -13.08 -1.37 -16.95
CA GLU A 361 -14.38 -1.80 -16.42
C GLU A 361 -15.49 -1.01 -17.15
N THR A 362 -16.08 -1.63 -18.15
CA THR A 362 -17.28 -1.12 -18.81
C THR A 362 -18.48 -1.84 -18.20
N PHE A 363 -19.38 -1.08 -17.59
CA PHE A 363 -20.65 -1.66 -17.14
C PHE A 363 -21.43 -2.10 -18.37
N THR A 364 -21.71 -3.39 -18.46
CA THR A 364 -22.35 -4.01 -19.63
C THR A 364 -23.85 -3.67 -19.72
N ASP A 365 -24.46 -3.28 -18.62
CA ASP A 365 -25.90 -3.05 -18.47
C ASP A 365 -26.33 -1.57 -18.53
N ILE A 366 -25.41 -0.66 -18.87
CA ILE A 366 -25.72 0.77 -19.03
C ILE A 366 -25.80 1.21 -20.49
N GLN A 367 -25.48 0.32 -21.45
CA GLN A 367 -25.44 0.68 -22.86
C GLN A 367 -26.84 1.09 -23.37
N GLY A 368 -26.97 2.31 -23.89
CA GLY A 368 -28.23 2.89 -24.34
C GLY A 368 -29.12 3.44 -23.23
N HIS A 369 -28.67 3.39 -21.97
CA HIS A 369 -29.39 3.94 -20.83
C HIS A 369 -29.23 5.48 -20.78
N TRP A 370 -30.28 6.21 -20.39
CA TRP A 370 -30.26 7.68 -20.38
C TRP A 370 -29.17 8.28 -19.45
N ALA A 371 -28.78 7.53 -18.41
CA ALA A 371 -27.73 7.91 -17.46
C ALA A 371 -26.33 7.36 -17.82
N GLU A 372 -26.15 6.70 -18.97
CA GLU A 372 -24.90 6.01 -19.34
C GLU A 372 -23.67 6.90 -19.19
N ASN A 373 -23.69 8.09 -19.79
CA ASN A 373 -22.55 9.01 -19.76
C ASN A 373 -22.22 9.48 -18.33
N VAL A 374 -23.26 9.78 -17.54
CA VAL A 374 -23.08 10.20 -16.14
C VAL A 374 -22.45 9.07 -15.33
N ILE A 375 -22.93 7.84 -15.49
CA ILE A 375 -22.41 6.67 -14.80
C ILE A 375 -20.94 6.44 -15.20
N LYS A 376 -20.61 6.47 -16.50
CA LYS A 376 -19.22 6.34 -16.98
C LYS A 376 -18.31 7.39 -16.36
N THR A 377 -18.67 8.66 -16.45
CA THR A 377 -17.87 9.76 -15.87
C THR A 377 -17.67 9.62 -14.36
N LEU A 378 -18.68 9.17 -13.62
CA LEU A 378 -18.57 8.97 -12.18
C LEU A 378 -17.74 7.72 -11.83
N ALA A 379 -17.82 6.65 -12.63
CA ALA A 379 -17.02 5.45 -12.46
C ALA A 379 -15.54 5.72 -12.76
N GLU A 380 -15.24 6.36 -13.90
CA GLU A 380 -13.90 6.82 -14.30
C GLU A 380 -13.24 7.73 -13.26
N SER A 381 -14.06 8.43 -12.46
CA SER A 381 -13.58 9.33 -11.41
C SER A 381 -13.62 8.75 -10.00
N ASP A 382 -13.76 7.42 -9.85
CA ASP A 382 -13.86 6.68 -8.57
C ASP A 382 -14.98 7.16 -7.63
N LYS A 383 -16.05 7.77 -8.16
CA LYS A 383 -17.16 8.31 -7.35
C LYS A 383 -18.28 7.30 -7.13
N ILE A 384 -18.45 6.34 -8.04
CA ILE A 384 -19.42 5.26 -7.93
C ILE A 384 -18.76 3.93 -8.28
N SER A 385 -19.39 2.83 -7.86
CA SER A 385 -18.94 1.48 -8.15
C SER A 385 -20.11 0.62 -8.62
N GLY A 386 -19.80 -0.43 -9.39
CA GLY A 386 -20.77 -1.41 -9.83
C GLY A 386 -21.28 -2.30 -8.69
N VAL A 387 -22.20 -3.19 -9.04
CA VAL A 387 -22.76 -4.21 -8.13
C VAL A 387 -22.05 -5.57 -8.24
N GLY A 388 -20.97 -5.65 -9.04
CA GLY A 388 -20.28 -6.89 -9.40
C GLY A 388 -20.52 -7.30 -10.85
N ASP A 389 -19.78 -8.29 -11.34
CA ASP A 389 -19.92 -8.92 -12.67
C ASP A 389 -19.96 -7.94 -13.86
N GLY A 390 -19.27 -6.80 -13.76
CA GLY A 390 -19.29 -5.77 -14.80
C GLY A 390 -20.67 -5.12 -14.98
N LYS A 391 -21.46 -5.00 -13.91
CA LYS A 391 -22.79 -4.37 -13.92
C LYS A 391 -22.90 -3.18 -12.97
N PHE A 392 -23.69 -2.19 -13.35
CA PHE A 392 -24.05 -1.04 -12.52
C PHE A 392 -25.44 -1.17 -11.89
N ASN A 393 -26.36 -1.88 -12.54
CA ASN A 393 -27.80 -1.98 -12.22
C ASN A 393 -28.50 -0.61 -12.18
N PRO A 394 -28.59 0.13 -13.30
CA PRO A 394 -29.05 1.53 -13.30
C PRO A 394 -30.50 1.72 -12.80
N ASP A 395 -31.39 0.77 -13.08
CA ASP A 395 -32.80 0.83 -12.66
C ASP A 395 -33.05 0.21 -11.27
N GLY A 396 -32.01 -0.38 -10.66
CA GLY A 396 -32.10 -0.92 -9.31
C GLY A 396 -32.44 0.15 -8.29
N THR A 397 -33.27 -0.19 -7.30
CA THR A 397 -33.56 0.68 -6.16
C THR A 397 -32.34 0.82 -5.26
N VAL A 398 -32.11 2.03 -4.75
CA VAL A 398 -31.01 2.38 -3.84
C VAL A 398 -31.49 2.30 -2.39
N THR A 399 -30.69 1.70 -1.52
CA THR A 399 -30.96 1.69 -0.07
C THR A 399 -30.47 2.98 0.60
N ARG A 400 -30.94 3.25 1.82
CA ARG A 400 -30.47 4.38 2.63
C ARG A 400 -28.95 4.34 2.86
N ALA A 401 -28.41 3.15 3.12
CA ALA A 401 -26.98 2.94 3.29
C ALA A 401 -26.18 3.18 2.00
N GLU A 402 -26.66 2.68 0.86
CA GLU A 402 -26.03 2.90 -0.45
C GLU A 402 -25.98 4.39 -0.80
N PHE A 403 -27.10 5.10 -0.65
CA PHE A 403 -27.14 6.52 -0.95
C PHE A 403 -26.26 7.34 0.01
N LEU A 404 -26.25 7.00 1.30
CA LEU A 404 -25.37 7.63 2.28
C LEU A 404 -23.90 7.53 1.88
N LYS A 405 -23.44 6.33 1.51
CA LYS A 405 -22.09 6.11 0.99
C LYS A 405 -21.82 6.99 -0.23
N MET A 406 -22.70 6.96 -1.23
CA MET A 406 -22.54 7.74 -2.47
C MET A 406 -22.43 9.25 -2.21
N ALA A 407 -23.30 9.79 -1.35
CA ALA A 407 -23.31 11.21 -1.00
C ALA A 407 -22.03 11.62 -0.24
N MET A 408 -21.61 10.82 0.76
CA MET A 408 -20.39 11.08 1.51
C MET A 408 -19.15 11.02 0.59
N ASP A 409 -19.04 10.00 -0.26
CA ASP A 409 -17.93 9.85 -1.21
C ASP A 409 -17.86 11.04 -2.19
N SER A 410 -19.02 11.55 -2.65
CA SER A 410 -19.11 12.67 -3.59
C SER A 410 -18.60 14.00 -3.01
N PHE A 411 -18.81 14.23 -1.71
CA PHE A 411 -18.29 15.40 -0.99
C PHE A 411 -16.91 15.18 -0.35
N GLY A 412 -16.33 13.98 -0.50
CA GLY A 412 -15.09 13.59 0.17
C GLY A 412 -15.20 13.69 1.69
N ILE A 413 -16.33 13.24 2.24
CA ILE A 413 -16.59 13.11 3.67
C ILE A 413 -16.20 11.69 4.08
N VAL A 414 -15.30 11.56 5.04
CA VAL A 414 -14.83 10.26 5.51
C VAL A 414 -15.77 9.67 6.56
N GLY A 415 -15.95 8.34 6.51
CA GLY A 415 -16.61 7.58 7.56
C GLY A 415 -15.75 7.48 8.81
N HIS A 416 -16.25 6.86 9.87
CA HIS A 416 -15.48 6.58 11.09
C HIS A 416 -15.53 5.09 11.42
N ALA A 417 -14.48 4.58 12.07
CA ALA A 417 -14.44 3.18 12.48
C ALA A 417 -15.64 2.83 13.36
N TYR A 418 -16.24 1.66 13.13
CA TYR A 418 -17.36 1.15 13.92
C TYR A 418 -17.06 1.20 15.42
N ARG A 419 -18.04 1.63 16.20
CA ARG A 419 -17.99 1.61 17.66
C ARG A 419 -19.23 0.92 18.20
N ASP A 420 -18.99 -0.10 19.01
CA ASP A 420 -20.04 -0.96 19.55
C ASP A 420 -21.05 -0.15 20.37
N GLY A 421 -22.33 -0.30 20.08
CA GLY A 421 -23.42 0.45 20.71
C GLY A 421 -23.57 1.92 20.26
N GLU A 422 -22.77 2.41 19.32
CA GLU A 422 -22.82 3.80 18.83
C GLU A 422 -23.21 3.91 17.34
N CYS A 423 -23.46 2.78 16.68
CA CYS A 423 -23.81 2.70 15.25
C CYS A 423 -25.28 2.31 15.02
N LEU A 424 -26.16 2.71 15.94
CA LEU A 424 -27.60 2.40 15.89
C LEU A 424 -27.86 0.88 15.83
N ASP A 425 -28.52 0.43 14.76
CA ASP A 425 -28.87 -0.97 14.47
C ASP A 425 -27.83 -1.69 13.60
N ALA A 426 -26.79 -1.00 13.14
CA ALA A 426 -25.69 -1.62 12.39
C ALA A 426 -24.67 -2.26 13.33
N THR A 427 -24.05 -3.33 12.85
CA THR A 427 -22.98 -4.08 13.47
C THR A 427 -21.68 -3.90 12.68
N ASN A 428 -20.57 -4.42 13.19
CA ASN A 428 -19.28 -4.38 12.47
C ASN A 428 -19.25 -5.26 11.20
N ASP A 429 -20.23 -6.16 11.03
CA ASP A 429 -20.34 -7.01 9.84
C ASP A 429 -21.13 -6.32 8.70
N ASP A 430 -21.84 -5.24 9.01
CA ASP A 430 -22.56 -4.46 8.02
C ASP A 430 -21.60 -3.57 7.22
N TRP A 431 -21.57 -3.75 5.90
CA TRP A 431 -20.63 -3.06 5.01
C TRP A 431 -20.67 -1.53 5.10
N TYR A 432 -21.81 -0.98 5.54
CA TYR A 432 -22.06 0.46 5.64
C TYR A 432 -21.77 1.05 7.01
N CYS A 433 -21.39 0.25 8.02
CA CYS A 433 -21.22 0.71 9.40
C CYS A 433 -20.18 1.84 9.50
N TYR A 434 -19.13 1.80 8.68
CA TYR A 434 -18.10 2.84 8.60
C TYR A 434 -18.70 4.19 8.17
N TYR A 435 -19.56 4.17 7.15
CA TYR A 435 -20.24 5.36 6.65
C TYR A 435 -21.28 5.87 7.64
N LEU A 436 -22.10 4.97 8.20
CA LEU A 436 -23.12 5.33 9.18
C LEU A 436 -22.50 5.95 10.44
N GLN A 437 -21.49 5.33 11.05
CA GLN A 437 -20.83 5.87 12.23
C GLN A 437 -20.27 7.27 11.97
N GLY A 438 -19.60 7.46 10.83
CA GLY A 438 -19.06 8.77 10.45
C GLY A 438 -20.15 9.80 10.18
N ALA A 439 -21.28 9.40 9.59
CA ALA A 439 -22.41 10.28 9.34
C ALA A 439 -23.09 10.73 10.63
N LEU A 440 -23.23 9.83 11.62
CA LEU A 440 -23.76 10.16 12.94
C LEU A 440 -22.85 11.16 13.66
N ASP A 441 -21.55 10.89 13.72
CA ASP A 441 -20.57 11.78 14.36
C ASP A 441 -20.52 13.18 13.73
N LYS A 442 -20.93 13.29 12.47
CA LYS A 442 -20.92 14.51 11.66
C LYS A 442 -22.31 15.17 11.52
N ASP A 443 -23.34 14.65 12.19
CA ASP A 443 -24.73 15.12 12.15
C ASP A 443 -25.33 15.15 10.72
N ILE A 444 -24.88 14.22 9.88
CA ILE A 444 -25.33 14.06 8.49
C ILE A 444 -26.69 13.36 8.42
N ILE A 445 -26.97 12.43 9.34
CA ILE A 445 -28.26 11.74 9.39
C ILE A 445 -29.24 12.60 10.22
N PRO A 446 -30.37 13.07 9.64
CA PRO A 446 -31.44 13.70 10.41
C PRO A 446 -31.96 12.75 11.50
N LYS A 447 -32.21 13.26 12.71
CA LYS A 447 -32.78 12.45 13.81
C LYS A 447 -34.13 11.83 13.42
N GLU A 448 -34.86 12.49 12.52
CA GLU A 448 -36.17 12.09 12.00
C GLU A 448 -36.10 10.86 11.10
N MET A 449 -34.91 10.54 10.60
CA MET A 449 -34.63 9.30 9.85
C MET A 449 -34.29 8.13 10.79
N ILE A 450 -34.14 8.36 12.09
CA ILE A 450 -33.80 7.32 13.08
C ILE A 450 -35.06 7.00 13.90
N GLU A 451 -35.52 5.75 13.82
CA GLU A 451 -36.66 5.31 14.61
C GLU A 451 -36.28 5.22 16.09
N ASN A 452 -37.14 5.71 16.99
CA ASN A 452 -36.88 5.76 18.43
C ASN A 452 -35.58 6.50 18.80
N CYS A 453 -35.27 7.58 18.06
CA CYS A 453 -34.02 8.32 18.22
C CYS A 453 -33.86 8.99 19.59
N ASN A 454 -32.74 8.73 20.25
CA ASN A 454 -32.24 9.55 21.35
C ASN A 454 -30.75 9.88 21.16
N VAL A 455 -30.35 11.10 21.52
CA VAL A 455 -29.01 11.63 21.26
C VAL A 455 -28.37 12.11 22.56
N THR A 456 -27.16 11.63 22.85
CA THR A 456 -26.36 12.06 24.01
C THR A 456 -25.01 12.59 23.56
N LYS A 457 -24.60 13.76 24.04
CA LYS A 457 -23.28 14.30 23.77
C LYS A 457 -22.25 13.72 24.74
N VAL A 458 -21.16 13.15 24.22
CA VAL A 458 -20.10 12.50 25.00
C VAL A 458 -18.73 13.03 24.58
N THR A 459 -17.89 13.39 25.54
CA THR A 459 -16.47 13.70 25.29
C THR A 459 -15.65 12.42 25.39
N LYS A 460 -14.90 12.10 24.33
CA LYS A 460 -14.02 10.93 24.25
C LYS A 460 -12.55 11.35 24.35
N THR A 461 -11.75 10.58 25.08
CA THR A 461 -10.28 10.68 25.09
C THR A 461 -9.70 9.75 24.03
N LEU A 462 -8.95 10.30 23.08
CA LEU A 462 -8.33 9.62 21.94
C LEU A 462 -6.85 9.30 22.19
N ALA A 463 -6.18 10.14 22.97
CA ALA A 463 -4.85 9.88 23.50
C ALA A 463 -4.74 10.50 24.89
N GLU A 464 -4.16 9.74 25.81
CA GLU A 464 -3.88 10.22 27.16
C GLU A 464 -2.81 11.32 27.16
N ALA A 465 -2.82 12.14 28.20
CA ALA A 465 -1.76 13.12 28.40
C ALA A 465 -0.42 12.41 28.70
N THR A 466 0.68 12.99 28.21
CA THR A 466 2.05 12.66 28.62
C THR A 466 2.68 13.90 29.23
N ASP A 467 3.87 13.78 29.83
CA ASP A 467 4.58 14.90 30.46
C ASP A 467 4.71 16.12 29.52
N ASP A 468 4.83 15.87 28.21
CA ASP A 468 5.03 16.89 27.18
C ASP A 468 3.80 17.18 26.30
N LYS A 469 2.68 16.44 26.46
CA LYS A 469 1.49 16.57 25.59
C LYS A 469 0.19 16.47 26.35
N LYS A 470 -0.75 17.39 26.06
CA LYS A 470 -2.12 17.32 26.58
C LYS A 470 -2.87 16.13 25.99
N ALA A 471 -3.85 15.62 26.73
CA ALA A 471 -4.77 14.61 26.23
C ALA A 471 -5.49 15.12 24.97
N VAL A 472 -5.62 14.25 23.98
CA VAL A 472 -6.40 14.52 22.77
C VAL A 472 -7.81 14.05 23.04
N THR A 473 -8.78 14.95 22.96
CA THR A 473 -10.21 14.65 23.18
C THR A 473 -11.04 15.10 21.99
N THR A 474 -12.22 14.49 21.82
CA THR A 474 -13.21 14.91 20.82
C THR A 474 -14.62 14.71 21.37
N ASP A 475 -15.51 15.65 21.07
CA ASP A 475 -16.92 15.53 21.40
C ASP A 475 -17.64 14.78 20.27
N VAL A 476 -18.44 13.78 20.62
CA VAL A 476 -19.30 13.06 19.68
C VAL A 476 -20.74 13.01 20.17
N ASN A 477 -21.67 12.96 19.23
CA ASN A 477 -23.06 12.63 19.49
C ASN A 477 -23.23 11.11 19.42
N VAL A 478 -23.70 10.50 20.49
CA VAL A 478 -24.08 9.08 20.54
C VAL A 478 -25.58 8.98 20.31
N TYR A 479 -25.96 8.29 19.23
CA TYR A 479 -27.34 8.08 18.85
C TYR A 479 -27.78 6.66 19.25
N THR A 480 -29.03 6.51 19.66
CA THR A 480 -29.71 5.22 19.86
C THR A 480 -30.98 5.20 19.03
N GLY A 481 -31.42 4.03 18.57
CA GLY A 481 -32.55 3.89 17.66
C GLY A 481 -32.22 2.98 16.48
N LYS A 482 -33.04 3.04 15.41
CA LYS A 482 -32.88 2.23 14.19
C LYS A 482 -32.71 3.10 12.94
N PHE A 483 -31.63 2.94 12.20
CA PHE A 483 -31.41 3.58 10.90
C PHE A 483 -32.03 2.78 9.75
N ASP A 484 -32.08 1.45 9.83
CA ASP A 484 -32.62 0.58 8.78
C ASP A 484 -31.94 0.80 7.41
N GLY A 485 -30.63 0.53 7.36
CA GLY A 485 -29.78 0.86 6.22
C GLY A 485 -30.20 0.21 4.90
N ASP A 486 -30.80 -0.97 4.94
CA ASP A 486 -31.26 -1.72 3.77
C ASP A 486 -32.63 -1.25 3.24
N LYS A 487 -33.34 -0.40 3.98
CA LYS A 487 -34.59 0.19 3.53
C LYS A 487 -34.34 1.01 2.25
N PRO A 488 -35.17 0.87 1.20
CA PRO A 488 -35.16 1.78 0.07
C PRO A 488 -35.24 3.25 0.50
N ILE A 489 -34.38 4.10 -0.07
CA ILE A 489 -34.40 5.53 0.25
C ILE A 489 -35.48 6.24 -0.56
N THR A 490 -36.27 7.07 0.10
CA THR A 490 -37.24 7.95 -0.58
C THR A 490 -36.55 9.20 -1.13
N ARG A 491 -37.20 9.90 -2.07
CA ARG A 491 -36.65 11.13 -2.65
C ARG A 491 -36.49 12.27 -1.64
N GLU A 492 -37.38 12.38 -0.65
CA GLU A 492 -37.25 13.37 0.43
C GLU A 492 -36.11 13.04 1.43
N GLU A 493 -35.92 11.75 1.76
CA GLU A 493 -34.79 11.28 2.59
C GLU A 493 -33.45 11.51 1.88
N MET A 494 -33.41 11.29 0.56
CA MET A 494 -32.25 11.58 -0.28
C MET A 494 -31.85 13.06 -0.22
N ALA A 495 -32.81 13.97 -0.38
CA ALA A 495 -32.55 15.41 -0.35
C ALA A 495 -31.94 15.84 1.00
N ALA A 496 -32.46 15.29 2.10
CA ALA A 496 -31.96 15.54 3.45
C ALA A 496 -30.48 15.12 3.62
N ILE A 497 -30.12 13.90 3.19
CA ILE A 497 -28.72 13.43 3.25
C ILE A 497 -27.81 14.30 2.37
N ALA A 498 -28.22 14.59 1.13
CA ALA A 498 -27.41 15.38 0.19
C ALA A 498 -27.12 16.79 0.71
N VAL A 499 -28.14 17.49 1.21
CA VAL A 499 -28.00 18.83 1.78
C VAL A 499 -27.17 18.82 3.06
N ARG A 500 -27.33 17.82 3.93
CA ARG A 500 -26.52 17.73 5.14
C ARG A 500 -25.05 17.42 4.87
N CYS A 501 -24.74 16.58 3.89
CA CYS A 501 -23.36 16.38 3.43
C CYS A 501 -22.74 17.69 2.93
N LYS A 502 -23.47 18.44 2.10
CA LYS A 502 -23.05 19.77 1.64
C LYS A 502 -22.85 20.73 2.82
N ASN A 503 -23.83 20.83 3.71
CA ASN A 503 -23.79 21.72 4.86
C ASN A 503 -22.64 21.37 5.80
N TYR A 504 -22.33 20.08 6.01
CA TYR A 504 -21.14 19.67 6.74
C TYR A 504 -19.85 20.18 6.09
N LYS A 505 -19.73 20.02 4.76
CA LYS A 505 -18.54 20.46 4.01
C LYS A 505 -18.41 22.00 3.99
N MET A 506 -19.52 22.70 3.86
CA MET A 506 -19.59 24.16 3.73
C MET A 506 -19.59 24.90 5.08
N ARG A 507 -20.02 24.28 6.19
CA ARG A 507 -19.88 24.83 7.56
C ARG A 507 -18.42 25.06 7.95
N ARG A 508 -17.48 24.36 7.32
CA ARG A 508 -16.04 24.64 7.45
C ARG A 508 -15.58 25.89 6.66
N LEU A 509 -16.46 26.56 5.90
CA LEU A 509 -16.13 27.69 5.02
C LEU A 509 -16.76 29.04 5.40
N THR A 510 -17.78 29.13 6.27
CA THR A 510 -18.22 30.35 7.02
C THR A 510 -19.53 30.12 7.79
N ASP A 511 -19.70 30.84 8.91
CA ASP A 511 -20.96 30.95 9.67
C ASP A 511 -22.10 31.46 8.77
N TRP A 512 -23.18 30.70 8.64
CA TRP A 512 -24.42 31.21 8.05
C TRP A 512 -25.51 31.36 9.11
N ASN A 513 -25.81 32.63 9.39
CA ASN A 513 -26.94 33.08 10.18
C ASN A 513 -28.24 32.80 9.39
N ASN A 514 -29.13 32.05 10.02
CA ASN A 514 -30.36 31.56 9.42
C ASN A 514 -31.44 32.65 9.42
N GLU A 515 -31.36 33.62 8.51
CA GLU A 515 -32.51 34.48 8.18
C GLU A 515 -32.51 34.80 6.68
N ARG A 516 -33.28 34.04 5.87
CA ARG A 516 -34.01 34.60 4.71
C ARG A 516 -35.00 33.63 4.08
N ARG A 517 -36.13 34.23 3.70
CA ARG A 517 -37.34 33.67 3.08
C ARG A 517 -37.06 32.84 1.83
N TYR A 518 -37.65 31.66 1.76
CA TYR A 518 -37.69 30.81 0.59
C TYR A 518 -38.70 31.32 -0.45
N PRO A 519 -38.35 31.43 -1.74
CA PRO A 519 -39.35 31.49 -2.80
C PRO A 519 -40.07 30.13 -2.91
N ILE A 520 -41.37 30.19 -3.19
CA ILE A 520 -42.24 29.02 -3.39
C ILE A 520 -41.81 28.31 -4.68
N PHE A 521 -41.31 27.07 -4.58
CA PHE A 521 -41.17 26.16 -5.72
C PHE A 521 -42.48 25.40 -5.92
N SER A 522 -42.75 24.96 -7.15
CA SER A 522 -44.07 24.54 -7.63
C SER A 522 -44.09 23.11 -8.16
N PHE A 523 -43.53 22.15 -7.42
CA PHE A 523 -43.85 20.75 -7.70
C PHE A 523 -45.34 20.53 -7.50
N LYS A 524 -45.97 19.77 -8.39
CA LYS A 524 -47.41 19.52 -8.35
C LYS A 524 -47.88 18.82 -7.07
N ASP A 525 -46.97 18.17 -6.36
CA ASP A 525 -47.14 17.33 -5.18
C ASP A 525 -46.30 17.84 -3.99
N SER A 526 -46.02 19.15 -3.93
CA SER A 526 -45.23 19.74 -2.84
C SER A 526 -45.84 19.56 -1.45
N ASP A 527 -47.17 19.38 -1.38
CA ASP A 527 -47.94 19.11 -0.16
C ASP A 527 -47.79 17.65 0.34
N GLU A 528 -47.24 16.75 -0.47
CA GLU A 528 -46.94 15.37 -0.08
C GLU A 528 -45.56 15.22 0.62
N ILE A 529 -44.74 16.28 0.62
CA ILE A 529 -43.44 16.30 1.29
C ILE A 529 -43.68 16.34 2.81
N ASP A 530 -43.03 15.46 3.57
CA ASP A 530 -43.12 15.51 5.04
C ASP A 530 -42.54 16.84 5.54
N GLU A 531 -43.27 17.53 6.44
CA GLU A 531 -42.92 18.86 6.96
C GLU A 531 -41.46 18.95 7.41
N LYS A 532 -40.96 17.86 8.01
CA LYS A 532 -39.59 17.77 8.52
C LYS A 532 -38.50 17.77 7.44
N TYR A 533 -38.82 17.45 6.19
CA TYR A 533 -37.88 17.45 5.07
C TYR A 533 -38.05 18.63 4.12
N ILE A 534 -39.10 19.45 4.30
CA ILE A 534 -39.39 20.57 3.39
C ILE A 534 -38.16 21.45 3.20
N SER A 535 -37.50 21.88 4.28
CA SER A 535 -36.33 22.77 4.18
C SER A 535 -35.18 22.17 3.37
N ASP A 536 -34.93 20.87 3.54
CA ASP A 536 -33.86 20.17 2.84
C ASP A 536 -34.20 20.00 1.35
N VAL A 537 -35.45 19.66 1.02
CA VAL A 537 -35.90 19.57 -0.38
C VAL A 537 -35.83 20.94 -1.07
N VAL A 538 -36.26 22.01 -0.40
CA VAL A 538 -36.16 23.38 -0.92
C VAL A 538 -34.70 23.74 -1.22
N GLU A 539 -33.81 23.46 -0.27
CA GLU A 539 -32.39 23.77 -0.42
C GLU A 539 -31.76 22.96 -1.55
N ALA A 540 -32.00 21.66 -1.60
CA ALA A 540 -31.47 20.78 -2.66
C ALA A 540 -31.90 21.25 -4.06
N TYR A 541 -33.17 21.66 -4.22
CA TYR A 541 -33.68 22.18 -5.49
C TYR A 541 -33.03 23.50 -5.88
N ASN A 542 -32.93 24.45 -4.94
CA ASN A 542 -32.31 25.77 -5.21
C ASN A 542 -30.83 25.68 -5.59
N LEU A 543 -30.16 24.60 -5.19
CA LEU A 543 -28.76 24.34 -5.53
C LEU A 543 -28.60 23.55 -6.83
N ASN A 544 -29.71 23.22 -7.51
CA ASN A 544 -29.77 22.35 -8.68
C ASN A 544 -29.19 20.94 -8.43
N TYR A 545 -29.25 20.45 -7.19
CA TYR A 545 -28.81 19.09 -6.85
C TYR A 545 -29.86 18.05 -7.17
N ILE A 546 -31.13 18.45 -7.11
CA ILE A 546 -32.28 17.64 -7.46
C ILE A 546 -33.15 18.40 -8.45
N ASP A 547 -33.74 17.67 -9.39
CA ASP A 547 -34.75 18.16 -10.33
C ASP A 547 -36.08 17.44 -10.11
N GLY A 548 -37.15 18.06 -10.61
CA GLY A 548 -38.45 17.41 -10.74
C GLY A 548 -38.44 16.31 -11.78
N MET A 549 -39.42 15.41 -11.68
CA MET A 549 -39.73 14.42 -12.70
C MET A 549 -40.29 15.12 -13.96
N GLU A 550 -40.24 14.46 -15.12
CA GLU A 550 -40.74 15.02 -16.39
C GLU A 550 -42.21 15.47 -16.33
N ASP A 551 -43.01 14.85 -15.46
CA ASP A 551 -44.41 15.19 -15.24
C ASP A 551 -44.63 16.43 -14.32
N GLY A 552 -43.55 17.04 -13.83
CA GLY A 552 -43.55 18.21 -12.94
C GLY A 552 -43.78 17.88 -11.45
N ARG A 553 -43.76 16.60 -11.06
CA ARG A 553 -43.79 16.18 -9.66
C ARG A 553 -42.38 16.10 -9.06
N PHE A 554 -42.30 16.19 -7.74
CA PHE A 554 -41.12 15.78 -6.98
C PHE A 554 -41.15 14.30 -6.62
N ALA A 555 -42.33 13.73 -6.40
CA ALA A 555 -42.56 12.37 -5.93
C ALA A 555 -41.85 12.02 -4.60
N PRO A 556 -42.16 12.72 -3.49
CA PRO A 556 -41.39 12.63 -2.25
C PRO A 556 -41.29 11.23 -1.65
N LYS A 557 -42.33 10.39 -1.85
CA LYS A 557 -42.41 9.03 -1.30
C LYS A 557 -41.93 7.94 -2.26
N GLU A 558 -41.62 8.28 -3.51
CA GLU A 558 -41.07 7.31 -4.47
C GLU A 558 -39.62 6.97 -4.10
N ASN A 559 -39.21 5.73 -4.37
CA ASN A 559 -37.86 5.26 -4.12
C ASN A 559 -36.91 5.67 -5.23
N LEU A 560 -35.64 5.90 -4.88
CA LEU A 560 -34.62 6.32 -5.83
C LEU A 560 -34.01 5.14 -6.58
N THR A 561 -33.82 5.28 -7.89
CA THR A 561 -33.01 4.34 -8.70
C THR A 561 -31.51 4.70 -8.62
N ARG A 562 -30.63 3.74 -8.92
CA ARG A 562 -29.17 3.94 -8.94
C ARG A 562 -28.73 4.96 -9.98
N ALA A 563 -29.40 5.00 -11.14
CA ALA A 563 -29.18 6.01 -12.16
C ALA A 563 -29.58 7.42 -11.68
N GLN A 564 -30.75 7.57 -11.03
CA GLN A 564 -31.15 8.85 -10.44
C GLN A 564 -30.17 9.29 -9.34
N ALA A 565 -29.73 8.37 -8.48
CA ALA A 565 -28.71 8.66 -7.47
C ALA A 565 -27.39 9.13 -8.12
N ALA A 566 -26.94 8.49 -9.20
CA ALA A 566 -25.75 8.90 -9.95
C ALA A 566 -25.90 10.33 -10.50
N VAL A 567 -27.08 10.71 -11.02
CA VAL A 567 -27.34 12.09 -11.47
C VAL A 567 -27.27 13.08 -10.33
N VAL A 568 -27.90 12.79 -9.19
CA VAL A 568 -27.79 13.63 -8.00
C VAL A 568 -26.31 13.81 -7.64
N MET A 569 -25.53 12.72 -7.58
CA MET A 569 -24.09 12.78 -7.28
C MET A 569 -23.30 13.62 -8.30
N ASN A 570 -23.66 13.57 -9.56
CA ASN A 570 -23.03 14.37 -10.60
C ASN A 570 -23.32 15.87 -10.43
N ASN A 571 -24.51 16.21 -9.93
CA ASN A 571 -24.91 17.60 -9.70
C ASN A 571 -24.31 18.20 -8.41
N LEU A 572 -23.83 17.36 -7.50
CA LEU A 572 -23.11 17.78 -6.27
C LEU A 572 -21.64 18.20 -6.51
N LYS A 573 -21.19 18.28 -7.77
CA LYS A 573 -19.79 18.55 -8.16
C LYS A 573 -19.26 19.92 -7.75
#